data_AF-A0A848Z3J9-F1
#
_entry.id   AF-A0A848Z3J9-F1
#
_cell.length_a   1.000
_cell.length_b   1.000
_cell.length_c   1.000
_cell.angle_alpha   90.00
_cell.angle_beta   90.00
_cell.angle_gamma   90.00
#
_symmetry.space_group_name_H-M   'P 1'
#
loop_
_entity.id
_entity.type
_entity.pdbx_description
1 polymer ?
#
loop_
_entity_poly.entity_id
_entity_poly.type
_entity_poly.pdbx_seq_one_letter_code
_entity_poly.pdbx_strand_id
1 'polypeptide(L)'
;MKTLKILICYLLLTSLLTATAAAEPVRMLILPVRIFSDQDLNFLNHGIRNMIATRLGAVDEVQPVSQAETDRAVAEFGVPADEPSAIALGEKTDAQFVLRVSLTVFGDSISTDAKCFDVLKQKAVVLFNETGSERGDVIHHVSHFVDKINTDLFNLKPETAAKVLPNYQAPPADTTDTRQHPETLIEGAMDGGGGTFVRENIQTNTLRWISQSFKMQINGLSIGDVNGDQRQDIIIAGPHQVVVQDFIDNRLVRIGEVTDKNYNWFLSVDTSDVNNDNTDEIYVSNFPRNGDKLQSFVLEYSGRQLTKTVENESLFYGVFQTRDRGKVLIGQKAGKSGATISLTNFFQPGVYELQRQGNVHHMESRLNSPRTVNVFNFAFGDPMNSGADVFTTFSGSNILRILSPGGSEEWSSEESYGGTANYFRIENPERADDELRFYIPPRILVTDLNGDGKNEVITAKNQEASGVLGRLKVYKNGYIECLTWNGMSLAPKWRTEKATKYISDLAVGDVDQDGTPELVYAVVVKPSWSMDAGKSYIVIEDIPAF
;
A
#
# COMPACT_ATOMS: atom_id res chain seq x y z
N MET A 1 -71.89 -21.56 2.54
CA MET A 1 -71.02 -21.18 3.69
C MET A 1 -69.99 -22.23 4.10
N LYS A 2 -70.24 -23.54 3.98
CA LYS A 2 -69.25 -24.59 4.34
C LYS A 2 -68.10 -24.73 3.34
N THR A 3 -68.35 -24.54 2.05
CA THR A 3 -67.33 -24.62 0.98
C THR A 3 -66.34 -23.46 0.98
N LEU A 4 -66.77 -22.25 1.37
CA LEU A 4 -65.89 -21.08 1.45
C LEU A 4 -64.90 -21.16 2.63
N LYS A 5 -65.29 -21.80 3.75
CA LYS A 5 -64.40 -22.02 4.90
C LYS A 5 -63.33 -23.08 4.64
N ILE A 6 -63.66 -24.10 3.83
CA ILE A 6 -62.70 -25.15 3.46
C ILE A 6 -61.65 -24.61 2.49
N LEU A 7 -62.05 -23.73 1.56
CA LEU A 7 -61.11 -23.10 0.62
C LEU A 7 -60.16 -22.11 1.32
N ILE A 8 -60.64 -21.36 2.31
CA ILE A 8 -59.80 -20.45 3.12
C ILE A 8 -58.85 -21.24 4.02
N CYS A 9 -59.29 -22.37 4.61
CA CYS A 9 -58.38 -23.26 5.36
C CYS A 9 -57.33 -23.93 4.46
N TYR A 10 -57.66 -24.29 3.21
CA TYR A 10 -56.67 -24.84 2.28
C TYR A 10 -55.66 -23.78 1.82
N LEU A 11 -56.10 -22.54 1.60
CA LEU A 11 -55.23 -21.43 1.21
C LEU A 11 -54.29 -21.00 2.35
N LEU A 12 -54.76 -21.03 3.61
CA LEU A 12 -53.94 -20.77 4.81
C LEU A 12 -53.01 -21.93 5.17
N LEU A 13 -53.32 -23.18 4.79
CA LEU A 13 -52.43 -24.32 5.03
C LEU A 13 -51.32 -24.43 3.97
N THR A 14 -51.54 -23.90 2.77
CA THR A 14 -50.50 -23.82 1.72
C THR A 14 -49.53 -22.65 1.88
N SER A 15 -49.86 -21.63 2.68
CA SER A 15 -48.97 -20.47 2.91
C SER A 15 -47.97 -20.64 4.06
N LEU A 16 -47.93 -21.81 4.70
CA LEU A 16 -47.07 -22.10 5.87
C LEU A 16 -45.93 -23.09 5.60
N LEU A 17 -45.67 -23.46 4.34
CA LEU A 17 -44.72 -24.53 4.00
C LEU A 17 -43.55 -24.13 3.06
N THR A 18 -43.23 -22.85 2.97
CA THR A 18 -41.96 -22.41 2.36
C THR A 18 -41.26 -21.36 3.22
N ALA A 19 -41.01 -21.69 4.49
CA ALA A 19 -39.83 -21.17 5.14
C ALA A 19 -38.68 -22.06 4.68
N THR A 20 -37.95 -21.64 3.65
CA THR A 20 -36.60 -22.14 3.41
C THR A 20 -35.80 -21.77 4.65
N ALA A 21 -35.66 -22.72 5.58
CA ALA A 21 -34.67 -22.63 6.64
C ALA A 21 -33.32 -22.46 5.93
N ALA A 22 -32.74 -21.26 6.02
CA ALA A 22 -31.36 -21.06 5.64
C ALA A 22 -30.55 -22.08 6.45
N ALA A 23 -29.78 -22.93 5.76
CA ALA A 23 -28.94 -23.91 6.44
C ALA A 23 -28.04 -23.15 7.42
N GLU A 24 -28.03 -23.55 8.69
CA GLU A 24 -27.15 -22.91 9.68
C GLU A 24 -25.70 -23.07 9.22
N PRO A 25 -24.90 -22.00 9.31
CA PRO A 25 -23.53 -22.02 8.81
C PRO A 25 -22.69 -23.05 9.56
N VAL A 26 -21.82 -23.73 8.83
CA VAL A 26 -20.97 -24.81 9.31
C VAL A 26 -19.95 -24.26 10.31
N ARG A 27 -20.12 -24.59 11.60
CA ARG A 27 -19.23 -24.11 12.65
C ARG A 27 -17.91 -24.89 12.67
N MET A 28 -16.79 -24.18 12.54
CA MET A 28 -15.44 -24.78 12.51
C MET A 28 -14.55 -24.27 13.64
N LEU A 29 -14.07 -25.17 14.50
CA LEU A 29 -13.15 -24.85 15.58
C LEU A 29 -11.69 -24.88 15.11
N ILE A 30 -10.94 -23.81 15.35
CA ILE A 30 -9.53 -23.71 14.97
C ILE A 30 -8.66 -23.74 16.24
N LEU A 31 -8.05 -24.89 16.51
CA LEU A 31 -7.24 -25.09 17.71
C LEU A 31 -5.93 -24.27 17.69
N PRO A 32 -5.35 -23.98 18.86
CA PRO A 32 -3.99 -23.46 18.97
C PRO A 32 -2.99 -24.27 18.14
N VAL A 33 -2.18 -23.57 17.34
CA VAL A 33 -1.14 -24.21 16.52
C VAL A 33 -0.07 -24.78 17.44
N ARG A 34 0.26 -26.06 17.25
CA ARG A 34 1.35 -26.71 17.99
C ARG A 34 2.67 -26.45 17.28
N ILE A 35 3.57 -25.73 17.91
CA ILE A 35 4.85 -25.37 17.31
C ILE A 35 5.96 -26.14 18.02
N PHE A 36 6.70 -26.95 17.25
CA PHE A 36 7.90 -27.66 17.67
C PHE A 36 9.10 -26.93 17.08
N SER A 37 9.79 -26.15 17.91
CA SER A 37 10.97 -25.38 17.53
C SER A 37 11.92 -25.27 18.72
N ASP A 38 13.20 -25.04 18.42
CA ASP A 38 14.23 -24.64 19.38
C ASP A 38 14.12 -23.16 19.79
N GLN A 39 13.28 -22.38 19.11
CA GLN A 39 13.01 -20.95 19.35
C GLN A 39 11.57 -20.75 19.83
N ASP A 40 11.32 -19.68 20.61
CA ASP A 40 9.95 -19.31 21.01
C ASP A 40 9.22 -18.65 19.85
N LEU A 41 8.38 -19.43 19.17
CA LEU A 41 7.57 -19.00 18.04
C LEU A 41 6.08 -18.92 18.37
N ASN A 42 5.72 -18.86 19.66
CA ASN A 42 4.31 -18.83 20.09
C ASN A 42 3.54 -17.63 19.53
N PHE A 43 4.21 -16.54 19.15
CA PHE A 43 3.60 -15.38 18.48
C PHE A 43 2.94 -15.75 17.13
N LEU A 44 3.43 -16.78 16.43
CA LEU A 44 2.84 -17.25 15.17
C LEU A 44 1.46 -17.88 15.35
N ASN A 45 1.14 -18.32 16.57
CA ASN A 45 -0.13 -19.00 16.87
C ASN A 45 -1.33 -18.10 16.57
N HIS A 46 -1.25 -16.82 16.95
CA HIS A 46 -2.29 -15.84 16.66
C HIS A 46 -2.39 -15.55 15.15
N GLY A 47 -1.26 -15.32 14.48
CA GLY A 47 -1.22 -15.01 13.04
C GLY A 47 -1.79 -16.12 12.17
N ILE A 48 -1.40 -17.37 12.42
CA ILE A 48 -1.84 -18.51 11.62
C ILE A 48 -3.32 -18.81 11.84
N ARG A 49 -3.80 -18.78 13.09
CA ARG A 49 -5.24 -19.00 13.38
C ARG A 49 -6.12 -17.96 12.73
N ASN A 50 -5.70 -16.69 12.77
CA ASN A 50 -6.43 -15.61 12.13
C ASN A 50 -6.45 -15.76 10.60
N MET A 51 -5.33 -16.20 10.01
CA MET A 51 -5.26 -16.47 8.57
C MET A 51 -6.18 -17.63 8.15
N ILE A 52 -6.24 -18.71 8.93
CA ILE A 52 -7.16 -19.84 8.69
C ILE A 52 -8.61 -19.39 8.81
N ALA A 53 -8.96 -18.67 9.88
CA ALA A 53 -10.31 -18.18 10.14
C ALA A 53 -10.80 -17.26 9.01
N THR A 54 -9.97 -16.31 8.58
CA THR A 54 -10.31 -15.36 7.51
C THR A 54 -10.58 -16.07 6.18
N ARG A 55 -9.78 -17.08 5.85
CA ARG A 55 -9.93 -17.82 4.58
C ARG A 55 -11.11 -18.79 4.60
N LEU A 56 -11.42 -19.41 5.74
CA LEU A 56 -12.59 -20.26 5.90
C LEU A 56 -13.88 -19.44 5.89
N GLY A 57 -13.91 -18.32 6.60
CA GLY A 57 -15.08 -17.42 6.67
C GLY A 57 -15.36 -16.64 5.38
N ALA A 58 -14.53 -16.80 4.34
CA ALA A 58 -14.82 -16.31 2.99
C ALA A 58 -15.86 -17.19 2.25
N VAL A 59 -16.23 -18.33 2.82
CA VAL A 59 -17.32 -19.19 2.35
C VAL A 59 -18.57 -18.86 3.16
N ASP A 60 -19.63 -18.37 2.51
CA ASP A 60 -20.89 -17.95 3.17
C ASP A 60 -21.53 -19.05 4.04
N GLU A 61 -21.18 -20.30 3.77
CA GLU A 61 -21.65 -21.49 4.49
C GLU A 61 -20.77 -21.89 5.68
N VAL A 62 -19.67 -21.19 5.98
CA VAL A 62 -18.71 -21.55 7.04
C VAL A 62 -18.58 -20.44 8.08
N GLN A 63 -18.75 -20.80 9.35
CA GLN A 63 -18.56 -19.91 10.48
C GLN A 63 -17.43 -20.40 11.38
N PRO A 64 -16.23 -19.80 11.30
CA PRO A 64 -15.17 -20.10 12.26
C PRO A 64 -15.60 -19.73 13.68
N VAL A 65 -15.33 -20.61 14.64
CA VAL A 65 -15.46 -20.30 16.08
C VAL A 65 -14.49 -19.16 16.42
N SER A 66 -14.96 -18.17 17.17
CA SER A 66 -14.13 -17.01 17.49
C SER A 66 -12.90 -17.42 18.30
N GLN A 67 -11.81 -16.66 18.16
CA GLN A 67 -10.58 -16.94 18.88
C GLN A 67 -10.78 -16.85 20.40
N ALA A 68 -11.54 -15.85 20.87
CA ALA A 68 -11.85 -15.68 22.29
C ALA A 68 -12.67 -16.85 22.86
N GLU A 69 -13.63 -17.39 22.11
CA GLU A 69 -14.41 -18.57 22.49
C GLU A 69 -13.54 -19.83 22.53
N THR A 70 -12.67 -19.99 21.53
CA THR A 70 -11.71 -21.10 21.48
C THR A 70 -10.72 -21.05 22.65
N ASP A 71 -10.18 -19.87 22.95
CA ASP A 71 -9.20 -19.70 24.01
C ASP A 71 -9.82 -19.92 25.40
N ARG A 72 -11.09 -19.52 25.60
CA ARG A 72 -11.87 -19.87 26.80
C ARG A 72 -12.08 -21.38 26.93
N ALA A 73 -12.49 -22.04 25.84
CA ALA A 73 -12.69 -23.49 25.84
C ALA A 73 -11.38 -24.25 26.13
N VAL A 74 -10.25 -23.80 25.56
CA VAL A 74 -8.93 -24.36 25.84
C VAL A 74 -8.48 -24.09 27.27
N ALA A 75 -8.78 -22.93 27.84
CA ALA A 75 -8.46 -22.62 29.24
C ALA A 75 -9.28 -23.46 30.23
N GLU A 76 -10.53 -23.78 29.88
CA GLU A 76 -11.46 -24.55 30.73
C GLU A 76 -11.23 -26.07 30.62
N PHE A 77 -11.02 -26.59 29.41
CA PHE A 77 -10.95 -28.03 29.14
C PHE A 77 -9.52 -28.54 28.84
N GLY A 78 -8.54 -27.65 28.75
CA GLY A 78 -7.15 -27.96 28.44
C GLY A 78 -6.83 -27.95 26.94
N VAL A 79 -5.54 -27.80 26.60
CA VAL A 79 -5.07 -27.86 25.21
C VAL A 79 -5.13 -29.30 24.71
N PRO A 80 -5.89 -29.61 23.63
CA PRO A 80 -5.99 -30.96 23.10
C PRO A 80 -4.63 -31.52 22.63
N ALA A 81 -4.22 -32.65 23.21
CA ALA A 81 -2.94 -33.29 22.90
C ALA A 81 -3.05 -34.32 21.76
N ASP A 82 -4.24 -34.89 21.56
CA ASP A 82 -4.54 -35.99 20.65
C ASP A 82 -5.84 -35.77 19.87
N GLU A 83 -6.16 -36.67 18.95
CA GLU A 83 -7.36 -36.57 18.11
C GLU A 83 -8.67 -36.70 18.92
N PRO A 84 -8.80 -37.65 19.87
CA PRO A 84 -9.99 -37.75 20.71
C PRO A 84 -10.27 -36.49 21.54
N SER A 85 -9.25 -35.89 22.16
CA SER A 85 -9.42 -34.64 22.93
C SER A 85 -9.76 -33.44 22.03
N ALA A 86 -9.26 -33.42 20.79
CA ALA A 86 -9.61 -32.37 19.83
C ALA A 86 -11.07 -32.46 19.39
N ILE A 87 -11.57 -33.66 19.11
CA ILE A 87 -12.97 -33.90 18.75
C ILE A 87 -13.89 -33.58 19.93
N ALA A 88 -13.54 -34.02 21.15
CA ALA A 88 -14.29 -33.72 22.35
C ALA A 88 -14.39 -32.22 22.63
N LEU A 89 -13.33 -31.44 22.37
CA LEU A 89 -13.38 -29.98 22.49
C LEU A 89 -14.31 -29.37 21.44
N GLY A 90 -14.31 -29.91 20.21
CA GLY A 90 -15.27 -29.56 19.18
C GLY A 90 -16.73 -29.71 19.62
N GLU A 91 -17.06 -30.85 20.24
CA GLU A 91 -18.40 -31.12 20.81
C GLU A 91 -18.78 -30.10 21.88
N LYS A 92 -17.83 -29.67 22.72
CA LYS A 92 -18.07 -28.67 23.78
C LYS A 92 -18.29 -27.25 23.26
N THR A 93 -17.76 -26.95 22.09
CA THR A 93 -17.91 -25.63 21.44
C THR A 93 -19.01 -25.61 20.38
N ASP A 94 -19.84 -26.64 20.28
CA ASP A 94 -20.85 -26.80 19.21
C ASP A 94 -20.26 -26.62 17.79
N ALA A 95 -19.04 -27.14 17.58
CA ALA A 95 -18.37 -27.12 16.29
C ALA A 95 -18.63 -28.43 15.53
N GLN A 96 -18.90 -28.33 14.23
CA GLN A 96 -19.11 -29.48 13.36
C GLN A 96 -17.77 -30.05 12.84
N PHE A 97 -16.77 -29.19 12.69
CA PHE A 97 -15.41 -29.58 12.34
C PHE A 97 -14.37 -28.97 13.27
N VAL A 98 -13.26 -29.68 13.45
CA VAL A 98 -12.11 -29.23 14.26
C VAL A 98 -10.84 -29.28 13.42
N LEU A 99 -10.13 -28.15 13.36
CA LEU A 99 -8.86 -28.01 12.67
C LEU A 99 -7.72 -28.08 13.69
N ARG A 100 -6.76 -28.96 13.39
CA ARG A 100 -5.52 -29.09 14.15
C ARG A 100 -4.34 -28.89 13.21
N VAL A 101 -3.45 -27.98 13.59
CA VAL A 101 -2.22 -27.67 12.83
C VAL A 101 -1.01 -27.81 13.74
N SER A 102 0.03 -28.46 13.24
CA SER A 102 1.34 -28.53 13.87
C SER A 102 2.43 -28.06 12.92
N LEU A 103 3.37 -27.31 13.45
CA LEU A 103 4.55 -26.83 12.76
C LEU A 103 5.79 -27.42 13.41
N THR A 104 6.69 -27.95 12.60
CA THR A 104 8.03 -28.35 13.05
C THR A 104 9.05 -27.48 12.35
N VAL A 105 9.82 -26.71 13.10
CA VAL A 105 10.87 -25.83 12.58
C VAL A 105 12.22 -26.43 12.96
N PHE A 106 13.06 -26.67 11.95
CA PHE A 106 14.43 -27.15 12.14
C PHE A 106 15.39 -26.32 11.29
N GLY A 107 16.17 -25.46 11.95
CA GLY A 107 16.99 -24.45 11.27
C GLY A 107 16.12 -23.46 10.49
N ASP A 108 16.29 -23.45 9.17
CA ASP A 108 15.52 -22.62 8.23
C ASP A 108 14.33 -23.36 7.60
N SER A 109 14.32 -24.69 7.70
CA SER A 109 13.26 -25.53 7.15
C SER A 109 12.02 -25.61 8.05
N ILE A 110 10.85 -25.71 7.44
CA ILE A 110 9.58 -25.89 8.15
C ILE A 110 8.76 -27.04 7.57
N SER A 111 8.22 -27.88 8.45
CA SER A 111 7.18 -28.87 8.12
C SER A 111 5.86 -28.43 8.71
N THR A 112 4.79 -28.49 7.93
CA THR A 112 3.42 -28.20 8.36
C THR A 112 2.57 -29.44 8.20
N ASP A 113 2.05 -29.94 9.31
CA ASP A 113 1.13 -31.07 9.36
C ASP A 113 -0.22 -30.57 9.87
N ALA A 114 -1.30 -30.82 9.11
CA ALA A 114 -2.63 -30.35 9.46
C ALA A 114 -3.70 -31.40 9.20
N LYS A 115 -4.72 -31.41 10.06
CA LYS A 115 -5.88 -32.31 9.98
C LYS A 115 -7.17 -31.55 10.24
N CYS A 116 -8.22 -31.89 9.51
CA CYS A 116 -9.59 -31.48 9.79
C CYS A 116 -10.41 -32.72 10.19
N PHE A 117 -11.06 -32.65 11.35
CA PHE A 117 -11.90 -33.72 11.90
C PHE A 117 -13.37 -33.36 11.77
N ASP A 118 -14.18 -34.32 11.34
CA ASP A 118 -15.64 -34.26 11.43
C ASP A 118 -16.06 -34.76 12.82
N VAL A 119 -16.68 -33.89 13.61
CA VAL A 119 -17.01 -34.16 15.02
C VAL A 119 -18.06 -35.25 15.14
N LEU A 120 -19.09 -35.24 14.28
CA LEU A 120 -20.15 -36.25 14.29
C LEU A 120 -19.65 -37.62 13.82
N LYS A 121 -18.78 -37.65 12.82
CA LYS A 121 -18.20 -38.91 12.31
C LYS A 121 -16.99 -39.40 13.11
N GLN A 122 -16.52 -38.60 14.07
CA GLN A 122 -15.33 -38.83 14.90
C GLN A 122 -14.10 -39.29 14.10
N LYS A 123 -13.86 -38.67 12.93
CA LYS A 123 -12.76 -39.07 12.04
C LYS A 123 -12.14 -37.89 11.31
N ALA A 124 -10.87 -38.02 10.93
CA ALA A 124 -10.23 -37.09 10.02
C ALA A 124 -10.86 -37.19 8.63
N VAL A 125 -11.26 -36.04 8.09
CA VAL A 125 -11.87 -35.89 6.76
C VAL A 125 -10.96 -35.15 5.79
N VAL A 126 -9.99 -34.37 6.30
CA VAL A 126 -8.90 -33.78 5.50
C VAL A 126 -7.58 -34.02 6.22
N LEU A 127 -6.58 -34.48 5.47
CA LEU A 127 -5.19 -34.67 5.90
C LEU A 127 -4.29 -33.83 4.99
N PHE A 128 -3.31 -33.16 5.59
CA PHE A 128 -2.40 -32.27 4.87
C PHE A 128 -1.00 -32.31 5.48
N ASN A 129 0.01 -32.37 4.63
CA ASN A 129 1.41 -32.28 5.02
C ASN A 129 2.23 -31.61 3.90
N GLU A 130 3.00 -30.58 4.23
CA GLU A 130 3.93 -29.92 3.31
C GLU A 130 5.22 -29.52 4.03
N THR A 131 6.33 -29.52 3.28
CA THR A 131 7.66 -29.14 3.78
C THR A 131 8.21 -28.00 2.95
N GLY A 132 8.80 -27.02 3.61
CA GLY A 132 9.40 -25.82 3.04
C GLY A 132 10.87 -25.67 3.44
N SER A 133 11.63 -25.00 2.59
CA SER A 133 13.04 -24.69 2.82
C SER A 133 13.26 -23.38 3.57
N GLU A 134 12.22 -22.56 3.71
CA GLU A 134 12.26 -21.29 4.42
C GLU A 134 11.09 -21.16 5.40
N ARG A 135 11.30 -20.45 6.51
CA ARG A 135 10.26 -20.25 7.55
C ARG A 135 8.99 -19.58 7.02
N GLY A 136 9.12 -18.75 5.96
CA GLY A 136 8.00 -18.08 5.29
C GLY A 136 7.05 -19.02 4.55
N ASP A 137 7.48 -20.25 4.23
CA ASP A 137 6.68 -21.24 3.50
C ASP A 137 5.41 -21.66 4.26
N VAL A 138 5.38 -21.45 5.58
CA VAL A 138 4.20 -21.69 6.43
C VAL A 138 2.93 -21.01 5.91
N ILE A 139 3.06 -19.84 5.29
CA ILE A 139 1.93 -19.07 4.76
C ILE A 139 1.32 -19.78 3.55
N HIS A 140 2.17 -20.35 2.69
CA HIS A 140 1.76 -21.13 1.53
C HIS A 140 1.11 -22.44 1.98
N HIS A 141 1.75 -23.16 2.91
CA HIS A 141 1.21 -24.43 3.43
C HIS A 141 -0.18 -24.27 4.03
N VAL A 142 -0.39 -23.24 4.86
CA VAL A 142 -1.70 -23.00 5.47
C VAL A 142 -2.74 -22.54 4.44
N SER A 143 -2.32 -21.83 3.39
CA SER A 143 -3.22 -21.47 2.28
C SER A 143 -3.69 -22.72 1.52
N HIS A 144 -2.76 -23.60 1.16
CA HIS A 144 -3.09 -24.88 0.51
C HIS A 144 -3.95 -25.78 1.38
N PHE A 145 -3.72 -25.79 2.70
CA PHE A 145 -4.55 -26.53 3.63
C PHE A 145 -6.01 -26.05 3.62
N VAL A 146 -6.25 -24.73 3.64
CA VAL A 146 -7.62 -24.19 3.57
C VAL A 146 -8.26 -24.43 2.19
N ASP A 147 -7.50 -24.30 1.10
CA ASP A 147 -8.00 -24.62 -0.24
C ASP A 147 -8.40 -26.10 -0.36
N LYS A 148 -7.62 -26.99 0.28
CA LYS A 148 -7.92 -28.42 0.37
C LYS A 148 -9.19 -28.68 1.18
N ILE A 149 -9.41 -27.96 2.29
CA ILE A 149 -10.66 -28.03 3.06
C ILE A 149 -11.85 -27.60 2.20
N ASN A 150 -11.73 -26.47 1.50
CA ASN A 150 -12.78 -25.95 0.63
C ASN A 150 -13.13 -26.92 -0.51
N THR A 151 -12.11 -27.57 -1.07
CA THR A 151 -12.28 -28.56 -2.13
C THR A 151 -12.89 -29.86 -1.60
N ASP A 152 -12.34 -30.43 -0.53
CA ASP A 152 -12.67 -31.79 -0.07
C ASP A 152 -13.97 -31.84 0.75
N LEU A 153 -14.30 -30.78 1.52
CA LEU A 153 -15.50 -30.75 2.38
C LEU A 153 -16.68 -30.04 1.75
N PHE A 154 -16.42 -28.97 0.97
CA PHE A 154 -17.48 -28.14 0.40
C PHE A 154 -17.62 -28.31 -1.12
N ASN A 155 -16.82 -29.20 -1.74
CA ASN A 155 -16.84 -29.48 -3.17
C ASN A 155 -16.68 -28.21 -4.03
N LEU A 156 -16.03 -27.18 -3.46
CA LEU A 156 -15.71 -25.93 -4.13
C LEU A 156 -14.40 -26.16 -4.89
N LYS A 157 -14.48 -26.25 -6.22
CA LYS A 157 -13.26 -26.26 -7.05
C LYS A 157 -12.50 -24.95 -6.81
N PRO A 158 -11.16 -24.95 -6.85
CA PRO A 158 -10.37 -23.72 -6.84
C PRO A 158 -10.51 -23.01 -8.19
N GLU A 159 -11.70 -22.46 -8.47
CA GLU A 159 -12.01 -21.46 -9.48
C GLU A 159 -13.47 -21.02 -9.35
N THR A 160 -13.72 -19.71 -9.45
CA THR A 160 -15.00 -18.97 -9.33
C THR A 160 -15.47 -18.55 -7.92
N ALA A 161 -14.67 -17.75 -7.23
CA ALA A 161 -15.17 -16.65 -6.39
C ALA A 161 -14.97 -15.31 -7.12
N ALA A 162 -15.51 -15.23 -8.34
CA ALA A 162 -15.71 -14.00 -9.08
C ALA A 162 -17.19 -13.99 -9.48
N LYS A 163 -17.93 -13.00 -8.95
CA LYS A 163 -19.38 -12.75 -9.06
C LYS A 163 -20.27 -13.46 -8.02
N VAL A 164 -20.41 -12.84 -6.86
CA VAL A 164 -21.73 -12.37 -6.37
C VAL A 164 -21.52 -10.97 -5.79
N LEU A 165 -21.89 -9.96 -6.56
CA LEU A 165 -22.25 -8.64 -6.06
C LEU A 165 -23.75 -8.71 -5.71
N PRO A 166 -24.23 -8.12 -4.62
CA PRO A 166 -25.66 -7.90 -4.43
C PRO A 166 -26.20 -7.05 -5.58
N ASN A 167 -27.17 -7.59 -6.32
CA ASN A 167 -27.91 -6.88 -7.35
C ASN A 167 -28.92 -5.96 -6.67
N TYR A 168 -28.65 -4.65 -6.64
CA TYR A 168 -29.68 -3.65 -6.31
C TYR A 168 -30.37 -3.21 -7.60
N GLN A 169 -31.63 -3.60 -7.78
CA GLN A 169 -32.49 -3.09 -8.84
C GLN A 169 -32.85 -1.62 -8.56
N ALA A 170 -32.70 -0.77 -9.57
CA ALA A 170 -33.09 0.63 -9.52
C ALA A 170 -34.62 0.79 -9.45
N PRO A 171 -35.18 1.68 -8.61
CA PRO A 171 -36.56 2.13 -8.73
C PRO A 171 -36.75 3.04 -9.96
N PRO A 172 -37.97 3.13 -10.52
CA PRO A 172 -38.23 3.93 -11.71
C PRO A 172 -38.10 5.43 -11.43
N ALA A 173 -37.62 6.16 -12.45
CA ALA A 173 -37.56 7.61 -12.47
C ALA A 173 -38.97 8.22 -12.46
N ASP A 174 -39.20 9.15 -11.54
CA ASP A 174 -40.26 10.15 -11.66
C ASP A 174 -39.65 11.55 -11.51
N THR A 175 -40.07 12.43 -12.42
CA THR A 175 -39.45 13.72 -12.73
C THR A 175 -39.84 14.81 -11.73
N THR A 176 -38.87 15.48 -11.11
CA THR A 176 -38.93 16.95 -10.91
C THR A 176 -37.54 17.54 -10.61
N ASP A 177 -37.27 18.65 -11.28
CA ASP A 177 -36.04 19.44 -11.32
C ASP A 177 -35.79 20.18 -9.98
N THR A 178 -34.60 20.02 -9.37
CA THR A 178 -33.80 21.14 -8.84
C THR A 178 -32.41 20.70 -8.37
N ARG A 179 -31.41 21.54 -8.69
CA ARG A 179 -29.96 21.42 -8.45
C ARG A 179 -29.60 21.18 -6.97
N GLN A 180 -28.87 20.11 -6.64
CA GLN A 180 -27.98 20.01 -5.47
C GLN A 180 -27.10 18.73 -5.54
N HIS A 181 -25.87 18.84 -5.01
CA HIS A 181 -24.77 17.86 -5.07
C HIS A 181 -25.02 16.61 -4.18
N PRO A 182 -24.42 15.45 -4.52
CA PRO A 182 -24.77 14.14 -3.95
C PRO A 182 -24.01 13.81 -2.67
N GLU A 183 -24.18 14.61 -1.61
CA GLU A 183 -23.66 14.29 -0.26
C GLU A 183 -24.74 14.18 0.84
N THR A 184 -26.01 14.48 0.58
CA THR A 184 -27.05 14.56 1.65
C THR A 184 -27.88 13.29 1.91
N LEU A 185 -27.43 12.10 1.51
CA LEU A 185 -28.21 10.84 1.67
C LEU A 185 -27.56 9.72 2.50
N ILE A 186 -26.53 9.99 3.31
CA ILE A 186 -25.87 8.93 4.13
C ILE A 186 -26.03 9.14 5.65
N GLU A 187 -26.46 10.30 6.11
CA GLU A 187 -26.73 10.52 7.55
C GLU A 187 -28.18 10.16 7.91
N GLY A 188 -28.44 8.90 8.27
CA GLY A 188 -29.66 8.56 8.99
C GLY A 188 -30.13 7.10 8.87
N ALA A 189 -29.48 6.17 9.57
CA ALA A 189 -29.97 4.86 10.03
C ALA A 189 -28.73 3.97 10.35
N MET A 190 -28.46 3.45 11.55
CA MET A 190 -29.18 3.31 12.81
C MET A 190 -28.15 3.26 13.95
N ASP A 191 -28.43 4.04 14.98
CA ASP A 191 -27.88 3.92 16.34
C ASP A 191 -28.60 2.78 17.10
N GLY A 192 -27.89 2.12 18.01
CA GLY A 192 -28.49 1.19 18.96
C GLY A 192 -27.54 0.13 19.55
N GLY A 193 -27.01 0.36 20.74
CA GLY A 193 -26.67 -0.71 21.70
C GLY A 193 -25.37 -0.55 22.47
N GLY A 194 -25.44 -0.07 23.71
CA GLY A 194 -24.29 0.31 24.53
C GLY A 194 -23.38 -0.82 25.03
N GLY A 195 -22.10 -0.47 25.18
CA GLY A 195 -21.06 -1.24 25.86
C GLY A 195 -19.75 -0.45 25.88
N THR A 196 -19.44 0.18 27.00
CA THR A 196 -18.29 1.08 27.17
C THR A 196 -16.97 0.33 27.04
N PHE A 197 -16.30 0.48 25.89
CA PHE A 197 -14.88 0.23 25.73
C PHE A 197 -14.29 1.43 24.99
N VAL A 198 -13.31 2.10 25.61
CA VAL A 198 -12.54 3.18 24.98
C VAL A 198 -11.69 2.54 23.88
N ARG A 199 -12.18 2.58 22.64
CA ARG A 199 -11.36 2.50 21.44
C ARG A 199 -11.28 3.93 20.90
N GLU A 200 -10.08 4.49 20.86
CA GLU A 200 -9.82 5.70 20.09
C GLU A 200 -10.23 5.45 18.64
N ASN A 201 -11.37 6.01 18.26
CA ASN A 201 -11.75 6.21 16.88
C ASN A 201 -10.78 7.24 16.31
N ILE A 202 -9.71 6.79 15.63
CA ILE A 202 -9.03 7.66 14.67
C ILE A 202 -9.94 7.73 13.44
N GLN A 203 -10.97 8.57 13.56
CA GLN A 203 -11.86 8.95 12.48
C GLN A 203 -11.42 10.36 12.07
N THR A 204 -10.52 10.44 11.10
CA THR A 204 -10.05 11.71 10.54
C THR A 204 -11.14 12.24 9.62
N ASN A 205 -11.95 13.15 10.15
CA ASN A 205 -12.93 13.91 9.36
C ASN A 205 -12.20 15.10 8.70
N THR A 206 -11.21 14.81 7.85
CA THR A 206 -10.47 15.84 7.10
C THR A 206 -11.24 16.20 5.84
N LEU A 207 -11.28 17.50 5.52
CA LEU A 207 -11.87 17.95 4.27
C LEU A 207 -10.99 17.43 3.14
N ARG A 208 -11.56 16.55 2.30
CA ARG A 208 -10.85 15.94 1.18
C ARG A 208 -11.37 16.48 -0.13
N TRP A 209 -10.46 17.01 -0.95
CA TRP A 209 -10.73 17.37 -2.33
C TRP A 209 -10.11 16.34 -3.29
N ILE A 210 -10.86 15.96 -4.33
CA ILE A 210 -10.41 15.00 -5.35
C ILE A 210 -10.49 15.66 -6.72
N SER A 211 -9.40 15.59 -7.47
CA SER A 211 -9.32 16.18 -8.81
C SER A 211 -10.17 15.42 -9.84
N GLN A 212 -10.44 16.09 -10.96
CA GLN A 212 -10.80 15.37 -12.19
C GLN A 212 -9.68 14.39 -12.58
N SER A 213 -10.05 13.32 -13.28
CA SER A 213 -9.05 12.34 -13.73
C SER A 213 -8.13 12.91 -14.80
N PHE A 214 -6.83 12.73 -14.61
CA PHE A 214 -5.82 12.90 -15.63
C PHE A 214 -5.81 11.69 -16.56
N LYS A 215 -5.70 11.95 -17.87
CA LYS A 215 -5.48 10.91 -18.89
C LYS A 215 -3.99 10.54 -18.98
N MET A 216 -3.36 10.35 -17.83
CA MET A 216 -1.99 9.86 -17.73
C MET A 216 -1.80 9.07 -16.43
N GLN A 217 -0.83 8.14 -16.41
CA GLN A 217 -0.20 7.75 -15.15
C GLN A 217 0.56 8.95 -14.58
N ILE A 218 0.47 9.19 -13.27
CA ILE A 218 1.35 10.11 -12.56
C ILE A 218 2.53 9.29 -12.01
N ASN A 219 3.74 9.71 -12.32
CA ASN A 219 5.00 9.06 -11.94
C ASN A 219 5.67 9.77 -10.77
N GLY A 220 5.53 11.10 -10.68
CA GLY A 220 6.06 11.91 -9.58
C GLY A 220 5.20 13.15 -9.31
N LEU A 221 5.33 13.66 -8.09
CA LEU A 221 4.65 14.83 -7.57
C LEU A 221 5.66 15.69 -6.79
N SER A 222 5.56 17.01 -6.91
CA SER A 222 6.32 17.96 -6.09
C SER A 222 5.49 19.22 -5.86
N ILE A 223 5.85 19.99 -4.83
CA ILE A 223 5.23 21.26 -4.47
C ILE A 223 6.33 22.31 -4.29
N GLY A 224 6.16 23.46 -4.93
CA GLY A 224 7.11 24.56 -4.91
C GLY A 224 6.59 25.81 -5.61
N ASP A 225 7.11 26.98 -5.26
CA ASP A 225 6.79 28.24 -5.95
C ASP A 225 7.59 28.34 -7.24
N VAL A 226 7.06 27.80 -8.34
CA VAL A 226 7.81 27.74 -9.60
C VAL A 226 7.55 28.94 -10.49
N ASN A 227 6.61 29.80 -10.11
CA ASN A 227 6.20 30.96 -10.89
C ASN A 227 6.65 32.31 -10.26
N GLY A 228 7.14 32.29 -9.02
CA GLY A 228 7.71 33.41 -8.29
C GLY A 228 6.69 34.33 -7.62
N ASP A 229 5.45 33.87 -7.42
CA ASP A 229 4.37 34.64 -6.79
C ASP A 229 4.22 34.38 -5.28
N GLN A 230 5.15 33.63 -4.68
CA GLN A 230 5.18 33.21 -3.28
C GLN A 230 4.03 32.27 -2.90
N ARG A 231 3.37 31.67 -3.89
CA ARG A 231 2.32 30.67 -3.73
C ARG A 231 2.88 29.31 -4.14
N GLN A 232 2.47 28.26 -3.45
CA GLN A 232 2.97 26.92 -3.78
C GLN A 232 2.17 26.32 -4.93
N ASP A 233 2.87 25.90 -5.98
CA ASP A 233 2.31 25.23 -7.14
C ASP A 233 2.43 23.71 -7.01
N ILE A 234 1.51 22.96 -7.63
CA ILE A 234 1.54 21.50 -7.72
C ILE A 234 2.16 21.09 -9.05
N ILE A 235 3.29 20.40 -8.99
CA ILE A 235 4.04 19.91 -10.15
C ILE A 235 3.76 18.41 -10.30
N ILE A 236 3.22 18.03 -11.46
CA ILE A 236 2.83 16.66 -11.78
C ILE A 236 3.66 16.17 -12.96
N ALA A 237 4.44 15.11 -12.76
CA ALA A 237 5.14 14.42 -13.84
C ALA A 237 4.42 13.11 -14.19
N GLY A 238 3.97 13.00 -15.44
CA GLY A 238 3.60 11.73 -16.06
C GLY A 238 4.72 11.19 -16.96
N PRO A 239 4.51 10.08 -17.68
CA PRO A 239 5.55 9.48 -18.53
C PRO A 239 6.17 10.44 -19.55
N HIS A 240 5.36 11.31 -20.17
CA HIS A 240 5.78 12.12 -21.32
C HIS A 240 5.50 13.62 -21.13
N GLN A 241 5.01 14.03 -19.97
CA GLN A 241 4.64 15.42 -19.73
C GLN A 241 4.85 15.82 -18.28
N VAL A 242 5.20 17.08 -18.09
CA VAL A 242 5.17 17.78 -16.80
C VAL A 242 4.08 18.84 -16.89
N VAL A 243 3.21 18.87 -15.89
CA VAL A 243 2.11 19.83 -15.76
C VAL A 243 2.29 20.57 -14.45
N VAL A 244 2.15 21.90 -14.48
CA VAL A 244 2.17 22.76 -13.29
C VAL A 244 0.78 23.32 -13.09
N GLN A 245 0.26 23.22 -11.87
CA GLN A 245 -1.10 23.61 -11.52
C GLN A 245 -1.13 24.38 -10.21
N ASP A 246 -1.87 25.49 -10.20
CA ASP A 246 -2.27 26.16 -8.97
C ASP A 246 -3.52 25.48 -8.42
N PHE A 247 -3.66 25.49 -7.09
CA PHE A 247 -4.93 25.18 -6.45
C PHE A 247 -5.62 26.47 -6.02
N ILE A 248 -6.75 26.80 -6.67
CA ILE A 248 -7.50 28.05 -6.45
C ILE A 248 -8.99 27.73 -6.40
N ASP A 249 -9.68 28.23 -5.38
CA ASP A 249 -11.13 28.05 -5.20
C ASP A 249 -11.59 26.58 -5.34
N ASN A 250 -10.85 25.67 -4.72
CA ASN A 250 -11.05 24.21 -4.81
C ASN A 250 -11.00 23.67 -6.24
N ARG A 251 -10.07 24.19 -7.06
CA ARG A 251 -9.84 23.73 -8.43
C ARG A 251 -8.36 23.76 -8.77
N LEU A 252 -7.93 22.74 -9.51
CA LEU A 252 -6.62 22.76 -10.15
C LEU A 252 -6.67 23.56 -11.45
N VAL A 253 -5.90 24.64 -11.52
CA VAL A 253 -5.77 25.51 -12.68
C VAL A 253 -4.39 25.31 -13.29
N ARG A 254 -4.34 24.79 -14.52
CA ARG A 254 -3.05 24.57 -15.22
C ARG A 254 -2.44 25.89 -15.64
N ILE A 255 -1.25 26.20 -15.10
CA ILE A 255 -0.45 27.39 -15.47
C ILE A 255 0.72 27.09 -16.41
N GLY A 256 1.15 25.83 -16.49
CA GLY A 256 2.24 25.42 -17.37
C GLY A 256 2.16 23.95 -17.79
N GLU A 257 2.69 23.65 -18.98
CA GLU A 257 2.88 22.27 -19.44
C GLU A 257 4.08 22.16 -20.38
N VAL A 258 4.86 21.08 -20.21
CA VAL A 258 5.84 20.61 -21.19
C VAL A 258 5.51 19.18 -21.54
N THR A 259 5.28 18.91 -22.82
CA THR A 259 5.13 17.56 -23.36
C THR A 259 6.35 17.20 -24.21
N ASP A 260 6.94 16.04 -23.95
CA ASP A 260 8.05 15.50 -24.73
C ASP A 260 7.53 14.67 -25.91
N LYS A 261 8.03 14.99 -27.11
CA LYS A 261 7.63 14.33 -28.36
C LYS A 261 8.46 13.10 -28.68
N ASN A 262 9.53 12.83 -27.92
CA ASN A 262 10.48 11.75 -28.19
C ASN A 262 10.15 10.46 -27.43
N TYR A 263 8.95 10.33 -26.84
CA TYR A 263 8.56 9.18 -26.01
C TYR A 263 9.52 8.90 -24.83
N ASN A 264 10.17 9.96 -24.32
CA ASN A 264 10.97 9.93 -23.09
C ASN A 264 10.13 9.44 -21.90
N TRP A 265 10.73 8.87 -20.86
CA TRP A 265 10.00 8.34 -19.71
C TRP A 265 10.44 9.04 -18.42
N PHE A 266 9.65 10.02 -17.98
CA PHE A 266 9.95 10.77 -16.77
C PHE A 266 9.67 9.91 -15.54
N LEU A 267 10.67 9.76 -14.68
CA LEU A 267 10.64 8.84 -13.54
C LEU A 267 10.17 9.53 -12.27
N SER A 268 10.66 10.73 -12.00
CA SER A 268 10.33 11.53 -10.82
C SER A 268 10.43 13.01 -11.15
N VAL A 269 9.90 13.84 -10.25
CA VAL A 269 10.01 15.29 -10.31
C VAL A 269 10.22 15.84 -8.91
N ASP A 270 11.08 16.85 -8.81
CA ASP A 270 11.37 17.57 -7.57
C ASP A 270 11.49 19.06 -7.87
N THR A 271 11.32 19.90 -6.84
CA THR A 271 11.42 21.36 -6.96
C THR A 271 12.35 21.92 -5.90
N SER A 272 13.18 22.88 -6.27
CA SER A 272 14.06 23.62 -5.35
C SER A 272 14.60 24.88 -6.02
N ASP A 273 14.67 25.98 -5.29
CA ASP A 273 15.44 27.17 -5.67
C ASP A 273 16.94 26.94 -5.39
N VAL A 274 17.66 26.44 -6.39
CA VAL A 274 19.11 26.17 -6.27
C VAL A 274 19.94 27.37 -6.66
N ASN A 275 19.42 28.20 -7.57
CA ASN A 275 20.12 29.39 -8.04
C ASN A 275 19.94 30.61 -7.10
N ASN A 276 19.07 30.49 -6.08
CA ASN A 276 18.70 31.50 -5.09
C ASN A 276 18.06 32.76 -5.71
N ASP A 277 17.20 32.58 -6.70
CA ASP A 277 16.43 33.66 -7.33
C ASP A 277 15.01 33.84 -6.75
N ASN A 278 14.66 33.06 -5.72
CA ASN A 278 13.34 32.96 -5.08
C ASN A 278 12.26 32.35 -5.98
N THR A 279 12.64 31.61 -7.02
CA THR A 279 11.73 30.80 -7.82
C THR A 279 12.25 29.36 -7.83
N ASP A 280 11.41 28.41 -7.46
CA ASP A 280 11.77 27.00 -7.50
C ASP A 280 11.95 26.53 -8.96
N GLU A 281 13.07 25.86 -9.22
CA GLU A 281 13.30 25.16 -10.48
C GLU A 281 12.74 23.74 -10.41
N ILE A 282 12.30 23.21 -11.56
CA ILE A 282 11.70 21.87 -11.65
C ILE A 282 12.73 20.87 -12.20
N TYR A 283 13.15 19.94 -11.36
CA TYR A 283 14.12 18.89 -11.69
C TYR A 283 13.41 17.61 -12.10
N VAL A 284 13.65 17.17 -13.34
CA VAL A 284 13.00 15.96 -13.89
C VAL A 284 14.02 14.87 -14.17
N SER A 285 13.93 13.78 -13.42
CA SER A 285 14.70 12.55 -13.71
C SER A 285 14.09 11.83 -14.91
N ASN A 286 14.84 11.70 -16.00
CA ASN A 286 14.35 11.08 -17.24
C ASN A 286 15.29 9.98 -17.74
N PHE A 287 14.76 8.75 -17.80
CA PHE A 287 15.45 7.60 -18.34
C PHE A 287 14.58 6.92 -19.40
N PRO A 288 14.84 7.12 -20.70
CA PRO A 288 13.99 6.63 -21.77
C PRO A 288 13.82 5.11 -21.72
N ARG A 289 12.59 4.63 -21.94
CA ARG A 289 12.24 3.20 -21.79
C ARG A 289 13.00 2.26 -22.73
N ASN A 290 13.41 2.78 -23.90
CA ASN A 290 14.17 2.08 -24.93
C ASN A 290 15.57 2.71 -25.14
N GLY A 291 15.99 3.60 -24.24
CA GLY A 291 17.28 4.27 -24.32
C GLY A 291 18.31 3.66 -23.39
N ASP A 292 19.58 3.92 -23.68
CA ASP A 292 20.73 3.53 -22.87
C ASP A 292 21.33 4.70 -22.08
N LYS A 293 20.74 5.91 -22.23
CA LYS A 293 21.27 7.16 -21.69
C LYS A 293 20.27 7.86 -20.80
N LEU A 294 20.76 8.24 -19.63
CA LEU A 294 20.12 9.17 -18.73
C LEU A 294 20.11 10.58 -19.34
N GLN A 295 18.92 11.17 -19.44
CA GLN A 295 18.64 12.43 -20.15
C GLN A 295 17.74 13.33 -19.32
N SER A 296 18.09 13.52 -18.05
CA SER A 296 17.38 14.41 -17.14
C SER A 296 17.49 15.87 -17.58
N PHE A 297 16.57 16.70 -17.13
CA PHE A 297 16.48 18.10 -17.53
C PHE A 297 15.89 18.95 -16.40
N VAL A 298 16.06 20.27 -16.51
CA VAL A 298 15.50 21.24 -15.57
C VAL A 298 14.57 22.18 -16.33
N LEU A 299 13.39 22.44 -15.76
CA LEU A 299 12.44 23.43 -16.25
C LEU A 299 12.41 24.64 -15.33
N GLU A 300 12.29 25.82 -15.93
CA GLU A 300 11.97 27.08 -15.26
C GLU A 300 10.73 27.69 -15.90
N TYR A 301 9.94 28.40 -15.10
CA TYR A 301 8.80 29.16 -15.60
C TYR A 301 9.23 30.58 -16.01
N SER A 302 9.09 30.88 -17.29
CA SER A 302 9.47 32.20 -17.83
C SER A 302 8.38 33.28 -17.68
N GLY A 303 7.40 33.08 -16.80
CA GLY A 303 6.21 33.96 -16.65
C GLY A 303 5.14 33.75 -17.73
N ARG A 304 5.40 32.92 -18.75
CA ARG A 304 4.43 32.58 -19.83
C ARG A 304 4.36 31.10 -20.13
N GLN A 305 5.51 30.43 -20.08
CA GLN A 305 5.65 29.03 -20.42
C GLN A 305 6.81 28.42 -19.64
N LEU A 306 6.73 27.11 -19.46
CA LEU A 306 7.84 26.31 -18.98
C LEU A 306 8.89 26.15 -20.08
N THR A 307 10.15 26.39 -19.73
CA THR A 307 11.30 26.27 -20.64
C THR A 307 12.34 25.35 -20.05
N LYS A 308 12.90 24.47 -20.89
CA LYS A 308 14.07 23.66 -20.50
C LYS A 308 15.30 24.56 -20.47
N THR A 309 15.93 24.71 -19.31
CA THR A 309 17.15 25.52 -19.13
C THR A 309 18.41 24.66 -19.03
N VAL A 310 18.22 23.40 -18.63
CA VAL A 310 19.23 22.34 -18.64
C VAL A 310 18.64 21.12 -19.33
N GLU A 311 19.38 20.47 -20.22
CA GLU A 311 18.90 19.33 -21.00
C GLU A 311 19.93 18.22 -21.13
N ASN A 312 19.45 16.98 -21.27
CA ASN A 312 20.26 15.79 -21.54
C ASN A 312 21.36 15.53 -20.49
N GLU A 313 21.09 15.87 -19.23
CA GLU A 313 22.02 15.58 -18.15
C GLU A 313 22.01 14.11 -17.78
N SER A 314 23.23 13.56 -17.64
CA SER A 314 23.45 12.18 -17.19
C SER A 314 23.46 12.07 -15.66
N LEU A 315 22.49 12.70 -15.00
CA LEU A 315 22.27 12.68 -13.56
C LEU A 315 20.80 12.39 -13.26
N PHE A 316 20.52 11.54 -12.27
CA PHE A 316 19.21 11.46 -11.65
C PHE A 316 19.17 12.53 -10.58
N TYR A 317 18.06 13.27 -10.52
CA TYR A 317 17.82 14.29 -9.52
C TYR A 317 16.96 13.75 -8.38
N GLY A 318 17.17 14.34 -7.20
CA GLY A 318 16.28 14.29 -6.07
C GLY A 318 16.46 15.55 -5.23
N VAL A 319 15.52 15.85 -4.34
CA VAL A 319 15.64 16.93 -3.37
C VAL A 319 15.29 16.38 -1.99
N PHE A 320 16.11 16.71 -0.99
CA PHE A 320 15.79 16.43 0.41
C PHE A 320 15.81 17.73 1.23
N GLN A 321 15.02 17.77 2.29
CA GLN A 321 14.97 18.90 3.20
C GLN A 321 15.96 18.70 4.34
N THR A 322 16.66 19.76 4.73
CA THR A 322 17.44 19.81 5.97
C THR A 322 16.85 20.82 6.93
N ARG A 323 17.02 20.60 8.23
CA ARG A 323 16.61 21.55 9.26
C ARG A 323 17.32 22.90 9.12
N ASP A 324 18.63 22.88 8.78
CA ASP A 324 19.48 24.07 8.85
C ASP A 324 19.70 24.78 7.50
N ARG A 325 19.65 24.06 6.37
CA ARG A 325 19.97 24.61 5.03
C ARG A 325 18.78 24.71 4.08
N GLY A 326 17.60 24.23 4.48
CA GLY A 326 16.46 24.16 3.57
C GLY A 326 16.53 22.97 2.61
N LYS A 327 15.91 23.13 1.43
CA LYS A 327 15.94 22.15 0.34
C LYS A 327 17.37 22.02 -0.22
N VAL A 328 17.83 20.79 -0.42
CA VAL A 328 19.16 20.48 -0.98
C VAL A 328 18.98 19.59 -2.21
N LEU A 329 19.45 20.08 -3.36
CA LEU A 329 19.46 19.32 -4.60
C LEU A 329 20.56 18.25 -4.56
N ILE A 330 20.18 17.03 -4.91
CA ILE A 330 21.09 15.89 -5.02
C ILE A 330 21.06 15.23 -6.39
N GLY A 331 22.17 14.57 -6.68
CA GLY A 331 22.45 13.93 -7.94
C GLY A 331 23.09 12.57 -7.78
N GLN A 332 22.75 11.66 -8.69
CA GLN A 332 23.44 10.39 -8.82
C GLN A 332 23.50 9.94 -10.29
N LYS A 333 24.66 9.45 -10.72
CA LYS A 333 24.85 8.97 -12.08
C LYS A 333 24.33 7.55 -12.24
N ALA A 334 23.81 7.22 -13.42
CA ALA A 334 23.63 5.84 -13.85
C ALA A 334 24.99 5.17 -14.12
N GLY A 335 25.03 3.85 -13.93
CA GLY A 335 26.14 2.97 -14.26
C GLY A 335 26.38 2.93 -15.76
N LYS A 336 27.60 2.59 -16.18
CA LYS A 336 27.96 2.56 -17.60
C LYS A 336 27.43 1.30 -18.27
N SER A 337 26.79 1.46 -19.42
CA SER A 337 26.46 0.37 -20.35
C SER A 337 27.73 -0.41 -20.74
N GLY A 338 27.69 -1.75 -20.70
CA GLY A 338 28.78 -2.65 -21.09
C GLY A 338 29.54 -3.37 -19.97
N ALA A 339 29.27 -3.08 -18.69
CA ALA A 339 29.65 -3.96 -17.57
C ALA A 339 28.49 -4.91 -17.25
N THR A 340 28.69 -5.97 -16.47
CA THR A 340 27.57 -6.79 -15.97
C THR A 340 26.69 -5.93 -15.07
N ILE A 341 25.64 -5.29 -15.62
CA ILE A 341 24.73 -4.44 -14.86
C ILE A 341 23.70 -5.32 -14.13
N SER A 342 23.50 -5.05 -12.85
CA SER A 342 22.49 -5.62 -11.97
C SER A 342 21.75 -4.49 -11.25
N LEU A 343 20.65 -4.83 -10.56
CA LEU A 343 19.91 -3.88 -9.72
C LEU A 343 20.80 -3.22 -8.64
N THR A 344 21.90 -3.85 -8.24
CA THR A 344 22.78 -3.36 -7.17
C THR A 344 23.92 -2.48 -7.67
N ASN A 345 24.19 -2.41 -8.97
CA ASN A 345 25.29 -1.59 -9.53
C ASN A 345 24.84 -0.63 -10.65
N PHE A 346 23.54 -0.59 -10.96
CA PHE A 346 22.98 0.37 -11.90
C PHE A 346 23.16 1.81 -11.44
N PHE A 347 23.12 2.10 -10.14
CA PHE A 347 23.47 3.43 -9.64
C PHE A 347 24.96 3.50 -9.37
N GLN A 348 25.64 4.55 -9.85
CA GLN A 348 27.03 4.77 -9.46
C GLN A 348 27.13 5.01 -7.95
N PRO A 349 28.20 4.55 -7.29
CA PRO A 349 28.33 4.69 -5.85
C PRO A 349 28.30 6.14 -5.37
N GLY A 350 27.42 6.40 -4.40
CA GLY A 350 27.28 7.70 -3.75
C GLY A 350 26.23 8.61 -4.37
N VAL A 351 25.63 9.40 -3.50
CA VAL A 351 24.75 10.53 -3.82
C VAL A 351 25.55 11.80 -3.55
N TYR A 352 25.40 12.81 -4.40
CA TYR A 352 26.16 14.05 -4.31
C TYR A 352 25.21 15.23 -4.21
N GLU A 353 25.55 16.22 -3.39
CA GLU A 353 24.94 17.55 -3.49
C GLU A 353 25.35 18.16 -4.83
N LEU A 354 24.38 18.78 -5.49
CA LEU A 354 24.57 19.41 -6.78
C LEU A 354 24.57 20.92 -6.65
N GLN A 355 25.51 21.54 -7.36
CA GLN A 355 25.51 22.98 -7.56
C GLN A 355 25.36 23.28 -9.04
N ARG A 356 24.46 24.21 -9.36
CA ARG A 356 24.28 24.68 -10.73
C ARG A 356 25.39 25.64 -11.12
N GLN A 357 26.02 25.39 -12.27
CA GLN A 357 26.99 26.29 -12.90
C GLN A 357 26.62 26.49 -14.36
N GLY A 358 25.93 27.60 -14.65
CA GLY A 358 25.35 27.86 -15.97
C GLY A 358 24.26 26.85 -16.31
N ASN A 359 24.46 26.08 -17.38
CA ASN A 359 23.49 25.10 -17.90
C ASN A 359 23.83 23.65 -17.53
N VAL A 360 24.67 23.44 -16.52
CA VAL A 360 25.04 22.10 -16.04
C VAL A 360 25.14 22.05 -14.52
N HIS A 361 24.89 20.88 -13.94
CA HIS A 361 25.10 20.60 -12.52
C HIS A 361 26.43 19.91 -12.26
N HIS A 362 27.15 20.41 -11.27
CA HIS A 362 28.39 19.83 -10.78
C HIS A 362 28.15 19.12 -9.45
N MET A 363 28.70 17.90 -9.34
CA MET A 363 28.73 17.16 -8.08
C MET A 363 29.76 17.80 -7.16
N GLU A 364 29.29 18.44 -6.09
CA GLU A 364 30.13 19.21 -5.17
C GLU A 364 30.59 18.34 -4.00
N SER A 365 29.66 17.99 -3.11
CA SER A 365 29.94 17.22 -1.90
C SER A 365 29.31 15.83 -2.00
N ARG A 366 30.04 14.79 -1.58
CA ARG A 366 29.49 13.43 -1.52
C ARG A 366 28.78 13.25 -0.19
N LEU A 367 27.51 12.87 -0.23
CA LEU A 367 26.76 12.53 0.96
C LEU A 367 27.37 11.30 1.63
N ASN A 368 27.55 11.34 2.95
CA ASN A 368 27.96 10.18 3.73
C ASN A 368 26.76 9.23 3.90
N SER A 369 26.49 8.47 2.85
CA SER A 369 25.29 7.65 2.75
C SER A 369 25.62 6.15 2.70
N PRO A 370 24.73 5.28 3.22
CA PRO A 370 24.86 3.84 3.03
C PRO A 370 24.97 3.46 1.55
N ARG A 371 25.56 2.29 1.24
CA ARG A 371 25.68 1.82 -0.17
C ARG A 371 24.34 1.44 -0.80
N THR A 372 23.34 1.16 0.03
CA THR A 372 22.00 0.72 -0.38
C THR A 372 21.06 1.87 -0.74
N VAL A 373 21.42 3.12 -0.41
CA VAL A 373 20.62 4.29 -0.76
C VAL A 373 21.00 4.85 -2.13
N ASN A 374 19.99 5.31 -2.85
CA ASN A 374 20.06 6.02 -4.11
C ASN A 374 19.09 7.20 -4.07
N VAL A 375 19.18 8.14 -5.01
CA VAL A 375 18.37 9.37 -5.02
C VAL A 375 16.86 9.18 -4.92
N PHE A 376 16.32 7.99 -5.22
CA PHE A 376 14.88 7.74 -5.21
C PHE A 376 14.33 7.10 -3.93
N ASN A 377 15.17 6.49 -3.08
CA ASN A 377 14.69 5.55 -2.06
C ASN A 377 14.94 5.97 -0.61
N PHE A 378 15.28 7.23 -0.34
CA PHE A 378 15.49 7.70 1.03
C PHE A 378 14.91 9.09 1.30
N ALA A 379 14.64 9.32 2.58
CA ALA A 379 14.57 10.64 3.20
C ALA A 379 15.74 10.79 4.18
N PHE A 380 16.29 11.99 4.29
CA PHE A 380 17.35 12.32 5.24
C PHE A 380 16.82 13.35 6.23
N GLY A 381 16.86 13.02 7.52
CA GLY A 381 16.28 13.83 8.59
C GLY A 381 16.26 13.05 9.90
N ASP A 382 15.54 13.53 10.91
CA ASP A 382 15.53 12.96 12.26
C ASP A 382 14.19 12.26 12.57
N PRO A 383 13.93 11.06 12.00
CA PRO A 383 12.68 10.31 12.20
C PRO A 383 12.51 9.80 13.63
N MET A 384 13.60 9.72 14.41
CA MET A 384 13.60 9.22 15.79
C MET A 384 13.48 10.36 16.83
N ASN A 385 13.44 11.62 16.38
CA ASN A 385 13.40 12.80 17.25
C ASN A 385 14.53 12.81 18.29
N SER A 386 15.72 12.39 17.84
CA SER A 386 16.94 12.25 18.63
C SER A 386 17.89 13.45 18.52
N GLY A 387 17.59 14.37 17.59
CA GLY A 387 18.47 15.49 17.21
C GLY A 387 19.51 15.13 16.14
N ALA A 388 19.56 13.89 15.66
CA ALA A 388 20.51 13.44 14.64
C ALA A 388 19.80 13.10 13.33
N ASP A 389 20.31 13.65 12.23
CA ASP A 389 19.83 13.29 10.89
C ASP A 389 20.40 11.93 10.45
N VAL A 390 19.50 11.04 10.04
CA VAL A 390 19.74 9.66 9.60
C VAL A 390 18.93 9.38 8.33
N PHE A 391 19.14 8.21 7.73
CA PHE A 391 18.47 7.82 6.49
C PHE A 391 17.24 6.97 6.79
N THR A 392 16.05 7.42 6.38
CA THR A 392 14.86 6.57 6.31
C THR A 392 14.73 6.06 4.88
N THR A 393 14.74 4.74 4.65
CA THR A 393 14.85 4.16 3.31
C THR A 393 14.00 2.90 3.12
N PHE A 394 13.74 2.54 1.85
CA PHE A 394 13.17 1.25 1.49
C PHE A 394 14.25 0.21 1.16
N SER A 395 14.08 -1.01 1.71
CA SER A 395 14.76 -2.21 1.19
C SER A 395 14.22 -2.60 -0.19
N GLY A 396 14.92 -3.51 -0.89
CA GLY A 396 14.42 -4.10 -2.14
C GLY A 396 13.12 -4.90 -1.99
N SER A 397 12.77 -5.31 -0.76
CA SER A 397 11.52 -5.98 -0.41
C SER A 397 10.48 -5.02 0.18
N ASN A 398 10.59 -3.72 -0.10
CA ASN A 398 9.62 -2.71 0.35
C ASN A 398 9.54 -2.60 1.89
N ILE A 399 10.60 -2.94 2.63
CA ILE A 399 10.66 -2.74 4.09
C ILE A 399 11.20 -1.35 4.39
N LEU A 400 10.48 -0.57 5.17
CA LEU A 400 10.94 0.72 5.68
C LEU A 400 12.01 0.49 6.75
N ARG A 401 13.14 1.21 6.65
CA ARG A 401 14.30 1.10 7.54
C ARG A 401 14.82 2.47 7.95
N ILE A 402 15.40 2.57 9.14
CA ILE A 402 16.20 3.71 9.59
C ILE A 402 17.66 3.24 9.66
N LEU A 403 18.53 3.92 8.92
CA LEU A 403 19.96 3.62 8.85
C LEU A 403 20.79 4.82 9.27
N SER A 404 21.84 4.59 10.06
CA SER A 404 22.84 5.63 10.32
C SER A 404 23.60 6.01 9.04
N PRO A 405 24.30 7.16 9.00
CA PRO A 405 25.19 7.51 7.88
C PRO A 405 26.25 6.44 7.56
N GLY A 406 26.68 5.67 8.57
CA GLY A 406 27.60 4.55 8.41
C GLY A 406 26.96 3.28 7.84
N GLY A 407 25.64 3.21 7.77
CA GLY A 407 24.87 2.05 7.29
C GLY A 407 24.52 1.03 8.36
N SER A 408 24.70 1.33 9.65
CA SER A 408 24.08 0.51 10.71
C SER A 408 22.57 0.66 10.65
N GLU A 409 21.85 -0.46 10.77
CA GLU A 409 20.40 -0.45 10.88
C GLU A 409 20.01 -0.13 12.32
N GLU A 410 19.30 0.99 12.51
CA GLU A 410 18.78 1.42 13.81
C GLU A 410 17.36 0.89 14.04
N TRP A 411 16.58 0.72 12.97
CA TRP A 411 15.23 0.16 13.02
C TRP A 411 14.79 -0.37 11.66
N SER A 412 13.91 -1.37 11.67
CA SER A 412 13.19 -1.85 10.49
C SER A 412 11.73 -2.17 10.80
N SER A 413 10.86 -1.91 9.83
CA SER A 413 9.43 -2.25 9.89
C SER A 413 9.20 -3.76 9.73
N GLU A 414 8.17 -4.27 10.40
CA GLU A 414 7.72 -5.66 10.23
C GLU A 414 6.90 -5.86 8.95
N GLU A 415 6.15 -4.83 8.54
CA GLU A 415 5.30 -4.85 7.36
C GLU A 415 5.95 -4.11 6.19
N SER A 416 5.57 -4.48 4.96
CA SER A 416 5.98 -3.71 3.79
C SER A 416 5.26 -2.36 3.69
N TYR A 417 6.03 -1.35 3.35
CA TYR A 417 5.61 0.00 2.97
C TYR A 417 6.02 0.29 1.53
N GLY A 418 5.54 1.38 0.96
CA GLY A 418 5.91 1.82 -0.37
C GLY A 418 5.32 0.96 -1.49
N GLY A 419 6.16 0.68 -2.49
CA GLY A 419 5.81 -0.05 -3.73
C GLY A 419 5.06 0.81 -4.75
N THR A 420 5.54 0.86 -6.00
CA THR A 420 4.77 1.42 -7.13
C THR A 420 4.84 0.53 -8.35
N ALA A 421 4.10 0.88 -9.41
CA ALA A 421 4.25 0.28 -10.74
C ALA A 421 5.12 1.15 -11.69
N ASN A 422 5.70 2.25 -11.20
CA ASN A 422 6.64 3.08 -11.97
C ASN A 422 8.02 2.43 -11.91
N TYR A 423 8.64 2.18 -13.07
CA TYR A 423 9.94 1.53 -13.14
C TYR A 423 10.68 1.94 -14.41
N PHE A 424 12.00 1.80 -14.37
CA PHE A 424 12.82 1.76 -15.58
C PHE A 424 13.41 0.37 -15.79
N ARG A 425 13.75 0.10 -17.05
CA ARG A 425 14.34 -1.17 -17.48
C ARG A 425 15.85 -1.09 -17.40
N ILE A 426 16.44 -2.19 -16.96
CA ILE A 426 17.88 -2.41 -16.95
C ILE A 426 18.13 -3.63 -17.82
N GLU A 427 18.99 -3.47 -18.82
CA GLU A 427 19.38 -4.58 -19.69
C GLU A 427 20.05 -5.68 -18.85
N ASN A 428 19.68 -6.93 -19.11
CA ASN A 428 20.25 -8.07 -18.42
C ASN A 428 21.34 -8.70 -19.31
N PRO A 429 22.62 -8.54 -18.95
CA PRO A 429 23.74 -8.99 -19.76
C PRO A 429 23.83 -10.52 -19.84
N GLU A 430 23.24 -11.25 -18.89
CA GLU A 430 23.28 -12.72 -18.85
C GLU A 430 22.13 -13.36 -19.62
N ARG A 431 21.03 -12.63 -19.80
CA ARG A 431 19.83 -13.07 -20.52
C ARG A 431 19.19 -11.89 -21.25
N ALA A 432 19.52 -11.74 -22.54
CA ALA A 432 18.98 -10.68 -23.39
C ALA A 432 17.43 -10.65 -23.42
N ASP A 433 16.78 -11.80 -23.20
CA ASP A 433 15.32 -11.93 -23.17
C ASP A 433 14.69 -11.60 -21.79
N ASP A 434 15.50 -11.22 -20.79
CA ASP A 434 15.09 -11.06 -19.39
C ASP A 434 15.45 -9.68 -18.81
N GLU A 435 14.73 -8.63 -19.19
CA GLU A 435 14.94 -7.28 -18.64
C GLU A 435 14.72 -7.22 -17.12
N LEU A 436 15.70 -6.66 -16.40
CA LEU A 436 15.56 -6.29 -14.99
C LEU A 436 14.74 -5.00 -14.87
N ARG A 437 13.98 -4.86 -13.78
CA ARG A 437 13.16 -3.66 -13.51
C ARG A 437 13.55 -3.08 -12.16
N PHE A 438 13.94 -1.81 -12.15
CA PHE A 438 14.06 -1.05 -10.91
C PHE A 438 12.78 -0.23 -10.73
N TYR A 439 11.99 -0.59 -9.72
CA TYR A 439 10.76 0.14 -9.39
C TYR A 439 11.11 1.36 -8.54
N ILE A 440 10.63 2.53 -8.97
CA ILE A 440 10.78 3.78 -8.22
C ILE A 440 9.82 3.70 -7.03
N PRO A 441 10.32 3.70 -5.77
CA PRO A 441 9.43 3.69 -4.61
C PRO A 441 8.69 5.04 -4.51
N PRO A 442 7.54 5.09 -3.81
CA PRO A 442 6.94 6.37 -3.48
C PRO A 442 7.86 7.13 -2.51
N ARG A 443 7.74 8.46 -2.43
CA ARG A 443 8.57 9.27 -1.54
C ARG A 443 8.39 8.89 -0.06
N ILE A 444 9.45 9.10 0.72
CA ILE A 444 9.39 9.15 2.19
C ILE A 444 9.55 10.61 2.58
N LEU A 445 8.70 11.11 3.47
CA LEU A 445 8.84 12.44 4.06
C LEU A 445 9.19 12.27 5.54
N VAL A 446 10.15 13.06 6.01
CA VAL A 446 10.50 13.17 7.44
C VAL A 446 10.41 14.64 7.79
N THR A 447 9.32 15.05 8.44
CA THR A 447 9.04 16.46 8.70
C THR A 447 8.11 16.60 9.89
N ASP A 448 8.19 17.73 10.58
CA ASP A 448 7.21 18.15 11.58
C ASP A 448 5.95 18.64 10.87
N LEU A 449 4.85 17.90 11.00
CA LEU A 449 3.60 18.18 10.29
C LEU A 449 2.65 19.07 11.08
N ASN A 450 2.76 19.10 12.42
CA ASN A 450 1.85 19.82 13.30
C ASN A 450 2.51 21.02 14.02
N GLY A 451 3.81 21.25 13.78
CA GLY A 451 4.58 22.35 14.36
C GLY A 451 4.96 22.12 15.83
N ASP A 452 4.95 20.88 16.33
CA ASP A 452 5.26 20.57 17.74
C ASP A 452 6.77 20.40 18.02
N GLY A 453 7.60 20.51 16.98
CA GLY A 453 9.05 20.34 17.01
C GLY A 453 9.51 18.90 16.85
N LYS A 454 8.60 17.94 16.64
CA LYS A 454 8.92 16.54 16.34
C LYS A 454 8.60 16.23 14.89
N ASN A 455 9.44 15.43 14.27
CA ASN A 455 9.19 14.91 12.95
C ASN A 455 8.32 13.66 12.99
N GLU A 456 7.40 13.60 12.04
CA GLU A 456 6.72 12.40 11.59
C GLU A 456 7.41 11.80 10.36
N VAL A 457 7.17 10.51 10.13
CA VAL A 457 7.53 9.83 8.89
C VAL A 457 6.26 9.54 8.10
N ILE A 458 6.13 10.10 6.91
CA ILE A 458 4.98 9.91 6.02
C ILE A 458 5.42 9.18 4.75
N THR A 459 4.67 8.15 4.38
CA THR A 459 4.87 7.48 3.09
C THR A 459 3.63 6.69 2.66
N ALA A 460 3.60 6.26 1.40
CA ALA A 460 2.55 5.40 0.89
C ALA A 460 2.76 3.94 1.32
N LYS A 461 1.66 3.21 1.44
CA LYS A 461 1.64 1.76 1.67
C LYS A 461 0.70 1.11 0.67
N ASN A 462 1.27 0.54 -0.39
CA ASN A 462 0.50 -0.05 -1.48
C ASN A 462 0.47 -1.58 -1.36
N GLN A 463 -0.73 -2.14 -1.39
CA GLN A 463 -0.94 -3.57 -1.27
C GLN A 463 -0.92 -4.23 -2.66
N GLU A 464 0.09 -5.05 -2.91
CA GLU A 464 0.20 -5.84 -4.15
C GLU A 464 -1.00 -6.79 -4.31
N ALA A 465 -1.43 -7.00 -5.56
CA ALA A 465 -2.52 -7.88 -5.92
C ALA A 465 -2.01 -9.32 -6.09
N SER A 466 -2.56 -10.26 -5.33
CA SER A 466 -2.22 -11.69 -5.43
C SER A 466 -2.73 -12.29 -6.74
N GLY A 467 -1.97 -13.23 -7.33
CA GLY A 467 -2.43 -14.05 -8.47
C GLY A 467 -2.31 -13.41 -9.85
N VAL A 468 -1.58 -12.30 -10.01
CA VAL A 468 -1.36 -11.69 -11.33
C VAL A 468 -0.28 -12.48 -12.10
N LEU A 469 -0.65 -13.09 -13.22
CA LEU A 469 0.30 -13.66 -14.18
C LEU A 469 1.11 -12.54 -14.84
N GLY A 470 2.37 -12.34 -14.42
CA GLY A 470 3.30 -11.45 -15.09
C GLY A 470 4.42 -10.94 -14.16
N ARG A 471 5.54 -10.51 -14.76
CA ARG A 471 6.69 -9.91 -14.04
C ARG A 471 6.48 -8.45 -13.62
N LEU A 472 5.25 -7.93 -13.74
CA LEU A 472 4.89 -6.54 -13.44
C LEU A 472 4.23 -6.45 -12.07
N LYS A 473 4.63 -5.45 -11.28
CA LYS A 473 3.96 -5.16 -10.01
C LYS A 473 2.58 -4.56 -10.25
N VAL A 474 1.56 -5.18 -9.66
CA VAL A 474 0.17 -4.73 -9.72
C VAL A 474 -0.35 -4.61 -8.30
N TYR A 475 -1.12 -3.56 -8.04
CA TYR A 475 -1.64 -3.24 -6.72
C TYR A 475 -3.17 -3.20 -6.74
N LYS A 476 -3.78 -3.55 -5.61
CA LYS A 476 -5.24 -3.54 -5.45
C LYS A 476 -5.75 -2.29 -4.72
N ASN A 477 -5.02 -1.82 -3.72
CA ASN A 477 -5.31 -0.58 -2.99
C ASN A 477 -4.04 -0.03 -2.36
N GLY A 478 -4.09 1.24 -1.97
CA GLY A 478 -3.03 1.93 -1.23
C GLY A 478 -3.58 3.06 -0.37
N TYR A 479 -2.80 3.48 0.61
CA TYR A 479 -3.10 4.61 1.49
C TYR A 479 -1.79 5.27 1.93
N ILE A 480 -1.84 6.53 2.37
CA ILE A 480 -0.71 7.17 3.05
C ILE A 480 -0.81 6.84 4.53
N GLU A 481 0.32 6.52 5.15
CA GLU A 481 0.43 6.25 6.58
C GLU A 481 1.45 7.22 7.18
N CYS A 482 1.03 7.90 8.25
CA CYS A 482 1.87 8.76 9.06
C CYS A 482 2.32 7.98 10.28
N LEU A 483 3.62 7.99 10.53
CA LEU A 483 4.28 7.26 11.61
C LEU A 483 4.99 8.24 12.54
N THR A 484 5.01 7.93 13.82
CA THR A 484 5.77 8.70 14.82
C THR A 484 6.67 7.76 15.63
N TRP A 485 7.83 8.25 16.05
CA TRP A 485 8.73 7.48 16.90
C TRP A 485 8.26 7.46 18.34
N ASN A 486 7.97 6.27 18.87
CA ASN A 486 7.48 6.09 20.24
C ASN A 486 8.59 5.76 21.27
N GLY A 487 9.86 5.88 20.87
CA GLY A 487 11.03 5.48 21.68
C GLY A 487 11.59 4.09 21.33
N MET A 488 10.85 3.26 20.61
CA MET A 488 11.29 1.92 20.21
C MET A 488 11.01 1.59 18.74
N SER A 489 9.94 2.12 18.17
CA SER A 489 9.54 1.88 16.78
C SER A 489 8.83 3.09 16.18
N LEU A 490 8.86 3.19 14.85
CA LEU A 490 7.89 4.01 14.13
C LEU A 490 6.51 3.36 14.22
N ALA A 491 5.60 3.97 14.99
CA ALA A 491 4.23 3.50 15.19
C ALA A 491 3.26 4.33 14.35
N PRO A 492 2.21 3.71 13.77
CA PRO A 492 1.17 4.44 13.06
C PRO A 492 0.48 5.47 13.96
N LYS A 493 0.47 6.72 13.50
CA LYS A 493 -0.22 7.85 14.13
C LYS A 493 -1.58 8.06 13.50
N TRP A 494 -1.65 8.09 12.17
CA TRP A 494 -2.89 8.12 11.40
C TRP A 494 -2.63 7.60 9.98
N ARG A 495 -3.71 7.37 9.22
CA ARG A 495 -3.62 6.99 7.81
C ARG A 495 -4.80 7.56 7.04
N THR A 496 -4.62 7.68 5.74
CA THR A 496 -5.67 8.12 4.82
C THR A 496 -6.63 6.98 4.48
N GLU A 497 -7.74 7.31 3.82
CA GLU A 497 -8.61 6.25 3.31
C GLU A 497 -7.93 5.48 2.18
N LYS A 498 -8.36 4.22 2.01
CA LYS A 498 -7.83 3.37 0.94
C LYS A 498 -8.25 3.90 -0.42
N ALA A 499 -7.27 4.33 -1.20
CA ALA A 499 -7.41 4.57 -2.62
C ALA A 499 -7.38 3.25 -3.40
N THR A 500 -8.12 3.20 -4.51
CA THR A 500 -8.09 2.05 -5.43
C THR A 500 -6.76 2.00 -6.17
N LYS A 501 -6.22 0.79 -6.39
CA LYS A 501 -4.91 0.51 -7.00
C LYS A 501 -3.72 0.95 -6.14
N TYR A 502 -3.03 2.04 -6.46
CA TYR A 502 -1.85 2.46 -5.71
C TYR A 502 -1.66 3.97 -5.74
N ILE A 503 -0.97 4.45 -4.72
CA ILE A 503 -0.45 5.81 -4.62
C ILE A 503 0.95 5.81 -5.22
N SER A 504 1.19 6.67 -6.21
CA SER A 504 2.47 6.74 -6.91
C SER A 504 3.48 7.63 -6.21
N ASP A 505 3.03 8.76 -5.67
CA ASP A 505 3.87 9.75 -5.00
C ASP A 505 3.02 10.67 -4.10
N LEU A 506 3.70 11.45 -3.24
CA LEU A 506 3.11 12.38 -2.29
C LEU A 506 4.02 13.57 -2.02
N ALA A 507 3.42 14.67 -1.61
CA ALA A 507 4.07 15.89 -1.15
C ALA A 507 3.24 16.53 -0.03
N VAL A 508 3.87 17.40 0.75
CA VAL A 508 3.22 18.21 1.79
C VAL A 508 3.55 19.67 1.52
N GLY A 509 2.55 20.54 1.57
CA GLY A 509 2.70 21.97 1.30
C GLY A 509 1.38 22.71 1.40
N ASP A 510 1.45 24.01 1.69
CA ASP A 510 0.34 24.95 1.79
C ASP A 510 -0.09 25.38 0.37
N VAL A 511 -0.93 24.55 -0.26
CA VAL A 511 -1.33 24.72 -1.66
C VAL A 511 -2.57 25.61 -1.80
N ASP A 512 -3.35 25.77 -0.73
CA ASP A 512 -4.54 26.63 -0.71
C ASP A 512 -4.31 28.02 -0.05
N GLN A 513 -3.14 28.23 0.57
CA GLN A 513 -2.67 29.47 1.20
C GLN A 513 -3.45 29.89 2.44
N ASP A 514 -3.92 28.92 3.21
CA ASP A 514 -4.48 29.19 4.53
C ASP A 514 -3.41 29.27 5.65
N GLY A 515 -2.15 28.96 5.33
CA GLY A 515 -1.01 28.96 6.25
C GLY A 515 -0.76 27.61 6.94
N THR A 516 -1.57 26.60 6.65
CA THR A 516 -1.42 25.21 7.07
C THR A 516 -1.00 24.39 5.87
N PRO A 517 -0.14 23.37 6.02
CA PRO A 517 0.19 22.50 4.91
C PRO A 517 -0.84 21.38 4.70
N GLU A 518 -1.16 21.10 3.43
CA GLU A 518 -2.00 19.97 3.03
C GLU A 518 -1.14 18.75 2.66
N LEU A 519 -1.73 17.56 2.81
CA LEU A 519 -1.22 16.37 2.17
C LEU A 519 -1.74 16.30 0.73
N VAL A 520 -0.83 16.30 -0.24
CA VAL A 520 -1.15 16.11 -1.66
C VAL A 520 -0.58 14.78 -2.13
N TYR A 521 -1.41 13.92 -2.72
CA TYR A 521 -0.94 12.63 -3.22
C TYR A 521 -1.62 12.20 -4.52
N ALA A 522 -0.88 11.41 -5.30
CA ALA A 522 -1.30 10.95 -6.61
C ALA A 522 -1.77 9.50 -6.57
N VAL A 523 -2.99 9.24 -7.02
CA VAL A 523 -3.56 7.89 -7.14
C VAL A 523 -3.59 7.46 -8.60
N VAL A 524 -2.95 6.34 -8.90
CA VAL A 524 -2.95 5.75 -10.25
C VAL A 524 -3.95 4.60 -10.32
N VAL A 525 -5.10 4.83 -10.94
CA VAL A 525 -6.15 3.80 -11.12
C VAL A 525 -5.89 2.90 -12.32
N LYS A 526 -5.03 3.33 -13.25
CA LYS A 526 -4.63 2.55 -14.42
C LYS A 526 -3.18 2.89 -14.80
N PRO A 527 -2.21 1.99 -14.52
CA PRO A 527 -0.83 2.21 -14.93
C PRO A 527 -0.66 2.17 -16.45
N SER A 528 0.38 2.86 -16.93
CA SER A 528 0.81 2.92 -18.32
C SER A 528 1.86 1.84 -18.57
N TRP A 529 1.41 0.67 -19.02
CA TRP A 529 2.25 -0.49 -19.30
C TRP A 529 2.79 -0.50 -20.74
N SER A 530 2.17 0.26 -21.66
CA SER A 530 2.51 0.40 -23.09
C SER A 530 2.04 1.76 -23.64
N MET A 531 1.53 1.84 -24.88
CA MET A 531 0.95 3.04 -25.51
C MET A 531 -0.36 3.54 -24.90
N ASP A 532 -0.86 2.90 -23.84
CA ASP A 532 -2.03 3.36 -23.10
C ASP A 532 -1.63 4.53 -22.21
N ALA A 533 -2.37 5.64 -22.31
CA ALA A 533 -2.02 6.86 -21.60
C ALA A 533 -1.99 6.65 -20.07
N GLY A 534 -2.76 5.69 -19.55
CA GLY A 534 -2.96 5.51 -18.11
C GLY A 534 -4.03 6.45 -17.57
N LYS A 535 -4.36 6.32 -16.29
CA LYS A 535 -5.38 7.16 -15.63
C LYS A 535 -5.03 7.35 -14.16
N SER A 536 -5.06 8.60 -13.72
CA SER A 536 -4.75 8.99 -12.34
C SER A 536 -5.62 10.16 -11.89
N TYR A 537 -5.59 10.47 -10.61
CA TYR A 537 -6.13 11.71 -10.03
C TYR A 537 -5.26 12.15 -8.85
N ILE A 538 -5.39 13.42 -8.47
CA ILE A 538 -4.77 14.00 -7.29
C ILE A 538 -5.82 14.09 -6.18
N VAL A 539 -5.37 13.84 -4.95
CA VAL A 539 -6.13 14.13 -3.74
C VAL A 539 -5.37 15.19 -2.95
N ILE A 540 -6.10 16.15 -2.42
CA ILE A 540 -5.63 17.18 -1.49
C ILE A 540 -6.49 17.01 -0.23
N GLU A 541 -5.87 16.82 0.92
CA GLU A 541 -6.59 16.72 2.20
C GLU A 541 -5.79 17.36 3.32
N ASP A 542 -6.52 17.98 4.26
CA ASP A 542 -5.94 18.56 5.45
C ASP A 542 -5.20 17.49 6.25
N ILE A 543 -4.06 17.86 6.83
CA ILE A 543 -3.38 17.00 7.78
C ILE A 543 -4.19 17.01 9.09
N PRO A 544 -4.58 15.84 9.64
CA PRO A 544 -5.31 15.80 10.91
C PRO A 544 -4.53 16.49 12.03
N ALA A 545 -5.22 17.25 12.89
CA ALA A 545 -4.61 17.72 14.14
C ALA A 545 -4.42 16.54 15.10
N PHE A 546 -3.23 16.38 15.71
CA PHE A 546 -2.90 15.21 16.53
C PHE A 546 -1.86 15.41 17.63
#